data_AF-A0A4C1UPE0-F1
#
_entry.id   AF-A0A4C1UPE0-F1
#
_cell.length_a   1.000
_cell.length_b   1.000
_cell.length_c   1.000
_cell.angle_alpha   90.00
_cell.angle_beta   90.00
_cell.angle_gamma   90.00
#
_symmetry.space_group_name_H-M   'P 1'
#
loop_
_entity.id
_entity.type
_entity.pdbx_description
1 polymer ?
#
loop_
_entity_poly.entity_id
_entity_poly.type
_entity_poly.pdbx_seq_one_letter_code
_entity_poly.pdbx_strand_id
1 'polypeptide(L)'
;MRLGSLAGNCPPPKKTITSWQEVSAALEETDTPILNNISNDIVSTDDIDYAIGALTNHITTVVENSTRVVPAKSDRKGSHARALQREVKARMKEVRNENWNDLMSEISLSHRAY
;
A
#
# COMPACT_ATOMS: atom_id res chain seq x y z
N MET A 1 -36.74 22.84 11.33
CA MET A 1 -36.45 21.41 11.58
C MET A 1 -35.12 21.08 10.90
N ARG A 2 -34.08 20.76 11.67
CA ARG A 2 -32.73 20.44 11.15
C ARG A 2 -32.60 18.91 11.14
N LEU A 3 -32.48 18.32 9.95
CA LEU A 3 -32.17 16.90 9.77
C LEU A 3 -30.76 16.64 10.30
N GLY A 4 -30.67 15.90 11.39
CA GLY A 4 -29.40 15.41 11.93
C GLY A 4 -28.75 14.46 10.93
N SER A 5 -27.47 14.69 10.63
CA SER A 5 -26.65 13.76 9.86
C SER A 5 -26.48 12.49 10.68
N LEU A 6 -27.08 11.39 10.22
CA LEU A 6 -26.77 10.05 10.72
C LEU A 6 -25.35 9.73 10.27
N ALA A 7 -24.37 10.14 11.09
CA ALA A 7 -23.02 9.62 11.03
C ALA A 7 -23.12 8.13 11.35
N GLY A 8 -23.43 7.34 10.32
CA GLY A 8 -23.37 5.89 10.38
C GLY A 8 -21.97 5.53 10.83
N ASN A 9 -21.88 4.95 12.03
CA ASN A 9 -20.67 4.40 12.60
C ASN A 9 -20.23 3.23 11.71
N CYS A 10 -19.58 3.54 10.59
CA CYS A 10 -18.96 2.55 9.75
C CYS A 10 -17.72 2.06 10.49
N PRO A 11 -17.61 0.76 10.82
CA PRO A 11 -16.43 0.24 11.47
C PRO A 11 -15.20 0.54 10.57
N PRO A 12 -14.05 0.87 11.16
CA PRO A 12 -12.88 1.23 10.40
C PRO A 12 -12.55 0.11 9.40
N PRO A 13 -12.24 0.44 8.13
CA PRO A 13 -11.97 -0.56 7.11
C PRO A 13 -10.83 -1.46 7.59
N LYS A 14 -11.15 -2.73 7.85
CA LYS A 14 -10.16 -3.75 8.22
C LYS A 14 -9.48 -4.21 6.93
N LYS A 15 -8.16 -4.22 6.89
CA LYS A 15 -7.38 -4.76 5.77
C LYS A 15 -6.70 -6.04 6.23
N THR A 16 -6.93 -7.12 5.49
CA THR A 16 -6.17 -8.36 5.65
C THR A 16 -4.89 -8.22 4.86
N ILE A 17 -3.75 -8.41 5.53
CA ILE A 17 -2.43 -8.39 4.89
C ILE A 17 -1.86 -9.79 5.08
N THR A 18 -1.55 -10.45 3.97
CA THR A 18 -0.83 -11.73 3.95
C THR A 18 0.65 -11.44 3.73
N SER A 19 1.52 -11.98 4.59
CA SER A 19 2.97 -11.89 4.42
C SER A 19 3.46 -13.05 3.55
N TRP A 20 3.87 -12.77 2.31
CA TRP A 20 4.39 -13.82 1.42
C TRP A 20 5.68 -14.47 1.93
N GLN A 21 6.48 -13.74 2.71
CA GLN A 21 7.67 -14.30 3.35
C GLN A 21 7.32 -15.31 4.46
N GLU A 22 6.25 -15.05 5.24
CA GLU A 22 5.76 -16.00 6.24
C GLU A 22 5.11 -17.22 5.55
N VAL A 23 4.39 -17.02 4.44
CA VAL A 23 3.86 -18.11 3.62
C VAL A 23 4.98 -19.03 3.12
N SER A 24 6.07 -18.47 2.60
CA SER A 24 7.22 -19.26 2.15
C SER A 24 7.89 -20.04 3.28
N ALA A 25 8.10 -19.41 4.45
CA ALA A 25 8.72 -20.07 5.60
C ALA A 25 7.83 -21.19 6.18
N ALA A 26 6.53 -20.95 6.30
CA ALA A 26 5.58 -21.94 6.79
C ALA A 26 5.43 -23.11 5.81
N LEU A 27 5.53 -22.88 4.51
CA LEU A 27 5.54 -23.94 3.49
C LEU A 27 6.80 -24.81 3.60
N GLU A 28 7.97 -24.20 3.79
CA GLU A 28 9.24 -24.91 3.98
C GLU A 28 9.29 -25.72 5.28
N GLU A 29 8.71 -25.19 6.37
CA GLU A 29 8.67 -25.85 7.68
C GLU A 29 7.65 -27.00 7.76
N THR A 30 6.59 -26.99 6.93
CA THR A 30 5.48 -27.95 7.02
C THR A 30 5.52 -29.09 5.99
N ASP A 31 6.59 -29.18 5.20
CA ASP A 31 6.74 -30.09 4.05
C ASP A 31 6.79 -31.60 4.40
N THR A 32 6.40 -32.03 5.61
CA THR A 32 6.80 -33.38 6.09
C THR A 32 5.80 -34.26 6.85
N PRO A 33 4.50 -33.96 7.02
CA PRO A 33 3.54 -35.05 7.34
C PRO A 33 2.37 -35.20 6.37
N ILE A 34 1.78 -34.11 5.86
CA ILE A 34 0.50 -34.19 5.12
C ILE A 34 0.72 -34.59 3.66
N LEU A 35 1.79 -34.11 3.03
CA LEU A 35 2.19 -34.54 1.67
C LEU A 35 2.74 -35.96 1.64
N ASN A 36 3.31 -36.45 2.76
CA ASN A 36 3.84 -37.82 2.87
C ASN A 36 2.74 -38.90 2.92
N ASN A 37 1.48 -38.51 3.13
CA ASN A 37 0.33 -39.41 3.09
C ASN A 37 -0.36 -39.43 1.72
N ILE A 38 0.13 -38.63 0.74
CA ILE A 38 -0.34 -38.68 -0.64
C ILE A 38 0.39 -39.85 -1.32
N SER A 39 -0.39 -40.81 -1.81
CA SER A 39 0.16 -41.95 -2.57
C SER A 39 0.89 -41.45 -3.81
N ASN A 40 2.10 -41.95 -4.05
CA ASN A 40 2.84 -41.68 -5.29
C ASN A 40 2.27 -42.45 -6.50
N ASP A 41 1.44 -43.47 -6.23
CA ASP A 41 0.73 -44.22 -7.27
C ASP A 41 -0.69 -43.65 -7.40
N ILE A 42 -0.96 -42.99 -8.54
CA ILE A 42 -2.29 -42.54 -8.92
C ILE A 42 -2.97 -43.71 -9.63
N VAL A 43 -3.81 -44.46 -8.91
CA VAL A 43 -4.48 -45.65 -9.44
C VAL A 43 -5.92 -45.33 -9.86
N SER A 44 -6.57 -44.41 -9.14
CA SER A 44 -7.97 -44.05 -9.31
C SER A 44 -8.18 -42.53 -9.46
N THR A 45 -9.32 -42.14 -10.04
CA THR A 45 -9.81 -40.76 -10.01
C THR A 45 -10.07 -40.29 -8.58
N ASP A 46 -10.48 -41.20 -7.67
CA ASP A 46 -10.66 -40.86 -6.26
C ASP A 46 -9.35 -40.45 -5.59
N ASP A 47 -8.22 -41.04 -6.03
CA ASP A 47 -6.89 -40.66 -5.54
C ASP A 47 -6.50 -39.25 -6.01
N ILE A 48 -6.93 -38.87 -7.23
CA ILE A 48 -6.75 -37.52 -7.78
C ILE A 48 -7.56 -36.51 -6.96
N ASP A 49 -8.84 -36.78 -6.72
CA ASP A 49 -9.72 -35.90 -5.95
C ASP A 49 -9.21 -35.74 -4.50
N TYR A 50 -8.72 -36.83 -3.90
CA TYR A 50 -8.09 -36.81 -2.58
C TYR A 50 -6.81 -35.96 -2.56
N ALA A 51 -5.91 -36.13 -3.52
CA ALA A 51 -4.67 -35.36 -3.62
C ALA A 51 -4.92 -33.86 -3.82
N ILE A 52 -5.87 -33.50 -4.70
CA ILE A 52 -6.29 -32.11 -4.91
C ILE A 52 -6.85 -31.52 -3.62
N GLY A 53 -7.72 -32.25 -2.92
CA GLY A 53 -8.30 -31.82 -1.66
C GLY A 53 -7.25 -31.60 -0.57
N ALA A 54 -6.33 -32.55 -0.42
CA ALA A 54 -5.24 -32.48 0.56
C ALA A 54 -4.33 -31.26 0.30
N LEU A 55 -3.90 -31.04 -0.94
CA LEU A 55 -3.06 -29.91 -1.32
C LEU A 55 -3.77 -28.56 -1.10
N THR A 56 -5.03 -28.47 -1.52
CA THR A 56 -5.84 -27.25 -1.39
C THR A 56 -6.04 -26.85 0.07
N ASN A 57 -6.36 -27.82 0.93
CA ASN A 57 -6.52 -27.57 2.37
C ASN A 57 -5.21 -27.11 3.01
N HIS A 58 -4.09 -27.69 2.60
CA HIS A 58 -2.77 -27.31 3.10
C HIS A 58 -2.42 -25.86 2.73
N ILE A 59 -2.53 -25.50 1.45
CA ILE A 59 -2.27 -24.12 0.98
C ILE A 59 -3.18 -23.13 1.70
N THR A 60 -4.46 -23.47 1.86
CA THR A 60 -5.44 -22.61 2.57
C THR A 60 -4.99 -22.35 4.01
N THR A 61 -4.55 -23.41 4.72
CA THR A 61 -4.09 -23.32 6.11
C THR A 61 -2.82 -22.49 6.24
N VAL A 62 -1.83 -22.69 5.36
CA VAL A 62 -0.58 -21.91 5.36
C VAL A 62 -0.84 -20.42 5.10
N VAL A 63 -1.72 -20.13 4.15
CA VAL A 63 -2.11 -18.75 3.82
C VAL A 63 -2.83 -18.11 5.00
N GLU A 64 -3.79 -18.79 5.62
CA GLU A 64 -4.54 -18.29 6.78
C GLU A 64 -3.62 -17.99 7.97
N ASN A 65 -2.70 -18.90 8.31
CA ASN A 65 -1.73 -18.72 9.39
C ASN A 65 -0.78 -17.53 9.14
N SER A 66 -0.50 -17.23 7.87
CA SER A 66 0.36 -16.10 7.45
C SER A 66 -0.44 -14.82 7.20
N THR A 67 -1.75 -14.82 7.49
CA THR A 67 -2.56 -13.62 7.42
C THR A 67 -2.60 -12.93 8.77
N ARG A 68 -2.49 -11.60 8.74
CA ARG A 68 -2.76 -10.77 9.91
C ARG A 68 -3.80 -9.72 9.54
N VAL A 69 -4.83 -9.62 10.36
CA VAL A 69 -5.81 -8.55 10.28
C VAL A 69 -5.22 -7.32 10.96
N VAL A 70 -4.78 -6.34 10.16
CA VAL A 70 -4.19 -5.11 10.67
C VAL A 70 -5.27 -4.03 10.66
N PRO A 71 -5.45 -3.25 11.76
CA PRO A 71 -6.28 -2.06 11.71
C PRO A 71 -5.68 -1.13 10.65
N ALA A 72 -6.48 -0.67 9.68
CA ALA A 72 -6.00 0.29 8.70
C ALA A 72 -5.63 1.60 9.41
N LYS A 73 -4.38 1.70 9.84
CA LYS A 73 -3.84 2.93 10.38
C LYS A 73 -3.90 3.98 9.28
N SER A 74 -4.83 4.93 9.44
CA SER A 74 -4.93 6.14 8.64
C SER A 74 -3.75 7.05 9.00
N ASP A 75 -2.52 6.61 8.68
CA ASP A 75 -1.34 7.41 8.91
C ASP A 75 -1.28 8.47 7.82
N ARG A 76 -1.51 9.71 8.25
CA ARG A 76 -1.33 10.98 7.52
C ARG A 76 0.08 11.07 6.89
N LYS A 77 0.36 10.32 5.82
CA LYS A 77 1.51 10.51 4.91
C LYS A 77 1.39 11.79 4.05
N GLY A 78 0.39 12.62 4.31
CA GLY A 78 0.21 13.89 3.61
C GLY A 78 1.08 15.04 4.12
N SER A 79 1.78 14.92 5.25
CA SER A 79 2.55 16.04 5.81
C SER A 79 3.81 16.37 4.99
N HIS A 80 4.60 15.35 4.61
CA HIS A 80 5.87 15.57 3.91
C HIS A 80 5.68 16.06 2.47
N ALA A 81 4.77 15.44 1.72
CA ALA A 81 4.43 15.89 0.36
C ALA A 81 3.88 17.33 0.34
N ARG A 82 3.04 17.70 1.31
CA ARG A 82 2.54 19.07 1.44
C ARG A 82 3.63 20.07 1.83
N ALA A 83 4.61 19.67 2.63
CA ALA A 83 5.74 20.52 2.97
C ALA A 83 6.60 20.83 1.74
N LEU A 84 6.94 19.80 0.95
CA LEU A 84 7.69 19.96 -0.29
C LEU A 84 6.93 20.81 -1.33
N GLN A 85 5.62 20.63 -1.47
CA GLN A 85 4.80 21.47 -2.34
C GLN A 85 4.84 22.95 -1.93
N ARG A 86 4.85 23.24 -0.62
CA ARG A 86 4.95 24.62 -0.12
C ARG A 86 6.32 25.24 -0.40
N GLU A 87 7.38 24.47 -0.19
CA GLU A 87 8.76 24.88 -0.46
C GLU A 87 8.97 25.22 -1.94
N VAL A 88 8.58 24.31 -2.84
CA VAL A 88 8.67 24.54 -4.30
C VAL A 88 7.90 25.81 -4.70
N LYS A 89 6.69 25.99 -4.15
CA LYS A 89 5.86 27.16 -4.44
C LYS A 89 6.47 28.46 -3.90
N ALA A 90 7.19 28.43 -2.78
CA ALA A 90 7.91 29.58 -2.24
C ALA A 90 9.07 29.98 -3.15
N ARG A 91 9.90 29.03 -3.58
CA ARG A 91 11.04 29.29 -4.46
C ARG A 91 10.63 29.80 -5.84
N MET A 92 9.55 29.27 -6.41
CA MET A 92 9.00 29.80 -7.67
C MET A 92 8.47 31.25 -7.55
N LYS A 93 8.13 31.72 -6.34
CA LYS A 93 7.74 33.12 -6.13
C LYS A 93 8.97 34.02 -5.99
N GLU A 94 9.98 33.57 -5.28
CA GLU A 94 11.26 34.29 -5.11
C GLU A 94 11.97 34.50 -6.45
N VAL A 95 12.16 33.43 -7.22
CA VAL A 95 12.76 33.48 -8.57
C VAL A 95 12.03 34.45 -9.49
N ARG A 96 10.69 34.46 -9.46
CA ARG A 96 9.91 35.42 -10.25
C ARG A 96 10.09 36.84 -9.74
N ASN A 97 10.07 37.07 -8.44
CA ASN A 97 10.19 38.42 -7.88
C ASN A 97 11.57 39.05 -8.19
N GLU A 98 12.65 38.30 -8.03
CA GLU A 98 14.01 38.78 -8.34
C GLU A 98 14.17 39.10 -9.82
N ASN A 99 13.76 38.17 -10.69
CA ASN A 99 13.85 38.36 -12.15
C ASN A 99 13.02 39.55 -12.65
N TRP A 100 11.83 39.77 -12.09
CA TRP A 100 11.01 40.92 -12.45
C TRP A 100 11.55 42.24 -11.88
N ASN A 101 12.12 42.24 -10.68
CA ASN A 101 12.74 43.45 -10.10
C ASN A 101 14.00 43.88 -10.85
N ASP A 102 14.82 42.93 -11.27
CA ASP A 102 16.04 43.21 -12.05
C ASP A 102 15.68 43.82 -13.42
N LEU A 103 14.73 43.22 -14.13
CA LEU A 103 14.20 43.74 -15.39
C LEU A 103 13.61 45.16 -15.23
N MET A 104 12.85 45.40 -14.16
CA MET A 104 12.29 46.73 -13.88
C MET A 104 13.37 47.76 -13.54
N SER A 105 14.45 47.34 -12.87
CA SER A 105 15.60 48.19 -12.56
C SER A 105 16.33 48.61 -13.84
N GLU A 106 16.60 47.67 -14.74
CA GLU A 106 17.31 47.91 -16.00
C GLU A 106 16.54 48.85 -16.94
N ILE A 107 15.22 48.66 -17.06
CA ILE A 107 14.35 49.54 -17.85
C ILE A 107 14.29 50.95 -17.24
N SER A 108 14.18 51.05 -15.91
CA SER A 108 14.17 52.34 -15.21
C SER A 108 15.49 53.09 -15.37
N LEU A 109 16.63 52.38 -15.36
CA LEU A 109 17.96 52.95 -15.54
C LEU A 109 18.12 53.53 -16.96
N SER A 110 17.65 52.80 -17.97
CA SER A 110 17.76 53.17 -19.38
C SER A 110 16.95 54.42 -19.74
N HIS A 111 15.85 54.69 -19.04
CA HIS A 111 15.01 55.87 -19.25
C HIS A 111 15.58 57.15 -18.61
N ARG A 112 16.56 57.04 -17.70
CA ARG A 112 17.20 58.21 -17.06
C ARG A 112 18.43 58.71 -17.84
N ALA A 113 18.86 57.97 -18.85
CA ALA A 113 20.03 58.29 -19.68
C ALA A 113 19.68 59.07 -20.97
N TYR A 114 18.39 59.38 -21.19
CA TYR A 114 17.85 60.25 -22.24
C TYR A 114 17.17 61.47 -21.60
#